data_AF-A0A2N7RNK4-F1
#
_entry.id   AF-A0A2N7RNK4-F1
#
_cell.length_a   1.000
_cell.length_b   1.000
_cell.length_c   1.000
_cell.angle_alpha   90.00
_cell.angle_beta   90.00
_cell.angle_gamma   90.00
#
_symmetry.space_group_name_H-M   'P 1'
#
loop_
_entity.id
_entity.type
_entity.pdbx_description
1 polymer ?
#
loop_
_entity_poly.entity_id
_entity_poly.type
_entity_poly.pdbx_seq_one_letter_code
_entity_poly.pdbx_strand_id
1 'polypeptide(L)'
;MALDACEVGHALSMVYHALDSAYAYAGQPDTVRDHRQGGIAGYQSPEVAAGAHTEIALKEGMALAFHPSLPGSMVEDTFLLSGGHLHNLTCDPDWPATSVQGRLRPLTLELQ
;
A
#
# COMPACT_ATOMS: atom_id res chain seq x y z
N MET A 1 8.01 -0.79 5.95
CA MET A 1 7.32 0.11 6.89
C MET A 1 5.81 -0.02 6.77
N ALA A 2 5.14 0.50 5.73
CA ALA A 2 3.69 0.33 5.58
C ALA A 2 3.27 -1.08 5.14
N LEU A 3 3.92 -1.62 4.11
CA LEU A 3 3.65 -2.98 3.63
C LEU A 3 4.00 -4.06 4.65
N ASP A 4 4.99 -3.80 5.50
CA ASP A 4 5.35 -4.73 6.59
C ASP A 4 4.30 -4.71 7.72
N ALA A 5 3.46 -3.68 7.81
CA ALA A 5 2.34 -3.69 8.74
C ALA A 5 1.18 -4.58 8.26
N CYS A 6 1.22 -5.05 7.01
CA CYS A 6 0.20 -5.94 6.45
C CYS A 6 0.44 -7.39 6.90
N GLU A 7 0.18 -7.66 8.16
CA GLU A 7 0.29 -9.00 8.75
C GLU A 7 -1.09 -9.50 9.20
N VAL A 8 -1.29 -10.82 9.15
CA VAL A 8 -2.53 -11.43 9.61
C VAL A 8 -2.77 -11.07 11.09
N GLY A 9 -3.97 -10.57 11.39
CA GLY A 9 -4.36 -10.14 12.73
C GLY A 9 -4.09 -8.65 13.01
N HIS A 10 -3.22 -7.97 12.26
CA HIS A 10 -3.10 -6.52 12.36
C HIS A 10 -4.36 -5.84 11.85
N ALA A 11 -4.76 -4.76 12.52
CA ALA A 11 -5.85 -3.92 12.04
C ALA A 11 -5.39 -3.09 10.82
N LEU A 12 -6.28 -2.86 9.86
CA LEU A 12 -5.96 -2.04 8.69
C LEU A 12 -5.52 -0.61 9.06
N SER A 13 -5.97 -0.08 10.20
CA SER A 13 -5.49 1.19 10.77
C SER A 13 -3.99 1.20 11.06
N MET A 14 -3.37 0.06 11.39
CA MET A 14 -1.91 -0.02 11.58
C MET A 14 -1.16 0.28 10.28
N VAL A 15 -1.69 -0.20 9.15
CA VAL A 15 -1.13 0.09 7.82
C VAL A 15 -1.30 1.57 7.49
N TYR A 16 -2.47 2.16 7.80
CA TYR A 16 -2.70 3.59 7.64
C TYR A 16 -1.69 4.43 8.43
N HIS A 17 -1.48 4.12 9.72
CA HIS A 17 -0.52 4.88 10.55
C HIS A 17 0.93 4.69 10.09
N ALA A 18 1.26 3.52 9.52
CA ALA A 18 2.57 3.30 8.92
C ALA A 18 2.77 4.09 7.62
N LEU A 19 1.71 4.29 6.82
CA LEU A 19 1.72 5.22 5.67
C LEU A 19 1.87 6.67 6.13
N ASP A 20 1.09 7.10 7.11
CA ASP A 20 1.16 8.45 7.71
C ASP A 20 2.57 8.76 8.23
N SER A 21 3.17 7.81 8.95
CA SER A 21 4.55 7.92 9.45
C SER A 21 5.57 7.98 8.32
N ALA A 22 5.37 7.24 7.22
CA ALA A 22 6.25 7.28 6.06
C ALA A 22 6.20 8.64 5.34
N TYR A 23 5.01 9.21 5.19
CA TYR A 23 4.81 10.56 4.66
C TYR A 23 5.49 11.63 5.53
N ALA A 24 5.27 11.58 6.85
CA ALA A 24 5.91 12.50 7.78
C ALA A 24 7.45 12.40 7.73
N TYR A 25 7.99 11.17 7.64
CA TYR A 25 9.43 10.94 7.49
C TYR A 25 9.99 11.54 6.19
N ALA A 26 9.20 11.51 5.11
CA ALA A 26 9.56 12.11 3.82
C ALA A 26 9.37 13.64 3.78
N GLY A 27 9.04 14.29 4.90
CA GLY A 27 8.81 15.73 4.96
C GLY A 27 7.45 16.18 4.41
N GLN A 28 6.49 15.25 4.31
CA GLN A 28 5.15 15.46 3.77
C GLN A 28 4.09 15.10 4.84
N PRO A 29 4.08 15.76 6.01
CA PRO A 29 3.11 15.44 7.06
C PRO A 29 1.67 15.66 6.57
N ASP A 30 0.73 14.91 7.14
CA ASP A 30 -0.71 14.96 6.85
C ASP A 30 -1.13 14.53 5.42
N THR A 31 -0.21 14.31 4.46
CA THR A 31 -0.50 13.90 3.07
C THR A 31 -1.31 12.62 2.96
N VAL A 32 -1.22 11.72 3.95
CA VAL A 32 -2.04 10.51 4.00
C VAL A 32 -3.56 10.82 3.93
N ARG A 33 -3.97 12.04 4.33
CA ARG A 33 -5.37 12.48 4.37
C ARG A 33 -5.88 13.05 3.04
N ASP A 34 -4.98 13.44 2.14
CA ASP A 34 -5.35 14.13 0.90
C ASP A 34 -6.16 13.22 -0.03
N HIS A 35 -5.82 11.94 -0.05
CA HIS A 35 -6.48 10.91 -0.85
C HIS A 35 -6.57 9.60 -0.07
N ARG A 36 -7.42 8.68 -0.53
CA ARG A 36 -7.31 7.28 -0.08
C ARG A 36 -5.96 6.76 -0.54
N GLN A 37 -5.25 6.06 0.33
CA GLN A 37 -3.90 5.54 0.04
C GLN A 37 -3.90 4.03 -0.25
N GLY A 38 -5.09 3.42 -0.25
CA GLY A 38 -5.30 2.00 -0.43
C GLY A 38 -6.21 1.39 0.62
N GLY A 39 -6.24 0.06 0.65
CA GLY A 39 -7.02 -0.73 1.59
C GLY A 39 -7.29 -2.15 1.08
N ILE A 40 -8.35 -2.76 1.60
CA ILE A 40 -8.80 -4.08 1.16
C ILE A 40 -9.47 -3.95 -0.21
N ALA A 41 -9.02 -4.76 -1.15
CA ALA A 41 -9.51 -4.81 -2.52
C ALA A 41 -10.25 -6.13 -2.80
N GLY A 42 -11.11 -6.10 -3.80
CA GLY A 42 -11.85 -7.26 -4.28
C GLY A 42 -12.47 -6.94 -5.64
N TYR A 43 -13.79 -6.95 -5.74
CA TYR A 43 -14.47 -6.52 -6.97
C TYR A 43 -14.51 -4.99 -7.11
N GLN A 44 -14.43 -4.25 -6.01
CA GLN A 44 -14.29 -2.79 -6.01
C GLN A 44 -12.88 -2.37 -5.57
N SER A 45 -12.42 -1.22 -6.06
CA SER A 45 -11.10 -0.69 -5.73
C SER A 45 -11.18 0.66 -4.98
N PRO A 46 -10.85 0.69 -3.66
CA PRO A 46 -10.89 -0.42 -2.70
C PRO A 46 -12.31 -0.66 -2.16
N GLU A 47 -12.62 -1.90 -1.74
CA GLU A 47 -13.87 -2.25 -1.03
C GLU A 47 -13.90 -1.63 0.38
N VAL A 48 -12.76 -1.63 1.06
CA VAL A 48 -12.57 -0.94 2.34
C VAL A 48 -11.28 -0.15 2.32
N ALA A 49 -11.39 1.17 2.47
CA ALA A 49 -10.22 2.04 2.56
C ALA A 49 -9.50 1.92 3.91
N ALA A 50 -8.18 1.97 3.89
CA ALA A 50 -7.37 2.13 5.08
C ALA A 50 -7.59 3.53 5.67
N GLY A 51 -7.94 3.59 6.95
CA GLY A 51 -8.18 4.82 7.70
C GLY A 51 -7.69 4.68 9.13
N ALA A 52 -7.49 5.81 9.82
CA ALA A 52 -6.95 5.87 11.18
C ALA A 52 -7.74 5.03 12.21
N HIS A 53 -9.00 4.72 11.91
CA HIS A 53 -9.91 3.98 12.80
C HIS A 53 -10.50 2.73 12.12
N THR A 54 -9.94 2.28 11.00
CA THR A 54 -10.41 1.06 10.34
C THR A 54 -9.89 -0.18 11.06
N GLU A 55 -10.66 -0.67 12.04
CA GLU A 55 -10.28 -1.80 12.91
C GLU A 55 -10.48 -3.20 12.29
N ILE A 56 -10.68 -3.28 10.97
CA ILE A 56 -10.79 -4.58 10.30
C ILE A 56 -9.43 -5.29 10.38
N ALA A 57 -9.42 -6.44 11.05
CA ALA A 57 -8.25 -7.31 11.11
C ALA A 57 -7.98 -7.94 9.74
N LEU A 58 -6.73 -7.85 9.29
CA LEU A 58 -6.25 -8.50 8.09
C LEU A 58 -6.25 -10.01 8.26
N LYS A 59 -6.61 -10.73 7.19
CA LYS A 59 -6.73 -12.19 7.19
C LYS A 59 -6.04 -12.77 5.96
N GLU A 60 -5.67 -14.04 6.10
CA GLU A 60 -5.24 -14.87 4.98
C GLU A 60 -6.22 -14.80 3.80
N GLY A 61 -5.67 -14.73 2.59
CA GLY A 61 -6.42 -14.65 1.35
C GLY A 61 -6.99 -13.27 1.01
N MET A 62 -6.77 -12.23 1.83
CA MET A 62 -7.20 -10.87 1.49
C MET A 62 -6.32 -10.27 0.39
N ALA A 63 -6.96 -9.64 -0.60
CA ALA A 63 -6.28 -8.77 -1.54
C ALA A 63 -6.21 -7.34 -0.98
N LEU A 64 -5.06 -6.71 -1.11
CA LEU A 64 -4.79 -5.36 -0.61
C LEU A 64 -4.21 -4.53 -1.75
N ALA A 65 -4.88 -3.43 -2.11
CA ALA A 65 -4.37 -2.48 -3.10
C ALA A 65 -3.88 -1.24 -2.36
N PHE A 66 -2.61 -0.87 -2.56
CA PHE A 66 -2.02 0.34 -1.97
C PHE A 66 -1.43 1.22 -3.06
N HIS A 67 -1.82 2.49 -3.01
CA HIS A 67 -1.49 3.50 -4.00
C HIS A 67 -1.07 4.82 -3.35
N PRO A 68 0.03 4.84 -2.58
CA PRO A 68 0.58 6.08 -2.04
C PRO A 68 0.87 7.07 -3.16
N SER A 69 0.46 8.32 -2.95
CA SER A 69 0.53 9.40 -3.94
C SER A 69 1.06 10.70 -3.32
N LEU A 70 1.86 11.41 -4.10
CA LEU A 70 2.21 12.82 -3.92
C LEU A 70 1.63 13.63 -5.10
N PRO A 71 1.59 14.98 -5.02
CA PRO A 71 1.20 15.79 -6.17
C PRO A 71 1.99 15.41 -7.43
N GLY A 72 1.29 14.89 -8.43
CA GLY A 72 1.87 14.50 -9.72
C GLY A 72 2.57 13.14 -9.76
N SER A 73 2.57 12.34 -8.69
CA SER A 73 3.20 11.01 -8.68
C SER A 73 2.44 10.02 -7.81
N MET A 74 2.31 8.78 -8.27
CA MET A 74 1.69 7.68 -7.53
C MET A 74 2.35 6.36 -7.92
N VAL A 75 2.45 5.46 -6.96
CA VAL A 75 2.88 4.08 -7.18
C VAL A 75 1.79 3.18 -6.62
N GLU A 76 1.19 2.34 -7.47
CA GLU A 76 0.15 1.40 -7.06
C GLU A 76 0.65 -0.04 -7.20
N ASP A 77 0.35 -0.85 -6.19
CA ASP A 77 0.50 -2.30 -6.26
C ASP A 77 -0.69 -2.98 -5.58
N THR A 78 -1.09 -4.13 -6.11
CA THR A 78 -2.04 -5.04 -5.46
C THR A 78 -1.32 -6.29 -4.96
N PHE A 79 -1.57 -6.65 -3.70
CA PHE A 79 -0.97 -7.79 -3.03
C PHE A 79 -2.03 -8.79 -2.61
N LEU A 80 -1.70 -10.08 -2.68
CA LEU A 80 -2.40 -11.12 -1.93
C LEU A 80 -1.65 -11.36 -0.61
N LEU A 81 -2.33 -11.22 0.52
CA LEU A 81 -1.79 -11.65 1.82
C LEU A 81 -1.93 -13.18 1.90
N SER A 82 -0.82 -13.90 1.70
CA SER A 82 -0.79 -15.35 1.86
C SER A 82 0.51 -15.93 2.42
N GLY A 83 0.40 -17.04 3.14
CA GLY A 83 1.50 -17.67 3.88
C GLY A 83 2.13 -16.73 4.92
N GLY A 84 1.39 -15.74 5.43
CA GLY A 84 1.95 -14.67 6.28
C GLY A 84 2.81 -13.63 5.54
N HIS A 85 2.76 -13.61 4.21
CA HIS A 85 3.53 -12.69 3.37
C HIS A 85 2.64 -11.97 2.35
N LEU A 86 3.11 -10.81 1.86
CA LEU A 86 2.48 -10.13 0.73
C LEU A 86 3.07 -10.65 -0.59
N HIS A 87 2.21 -11.24 -1.43
CA HIS A 87 2.53 -11.63 -2.80
C HIS A 87 2.07 -10.53 -3.77
N ASN A 88 3.01 -9.90 -4.49
CA ASN A 88 2.65 -8.87 -5.46
C ASN A 88 1.97 -9.50 -6.68
N LEU A 89 0.75 -9.05 -7.00
CA LEU A 89 -0.06 -9.51 -8.14
C LEU A 89 0.07 -8.61 -9.37
N THR A 90 0.64 -7.42 -9.21
CA THR A 90 0.75 -6.38 -10.25
C THR A 90 2.18 -6.12 -10.70
N CYS A 91 3.12 -6.99 -10.33
CA CYS A 91 4.49 -6.88 -10.81
C CYS A 91 4.53 -7.18 -12.32
N ASP A 92 4.93 -6.17 -13.10
CA ASP A 92 5.22 -6.29 -14.52
C ASP A 92 6.74 -6.35 -14.73
N PRO A 93 7.31 -7.43 -15.28
CA PRO A 93 8.75 -7.54 -15.53
C PRO A 93 9.25 -6.61 -16.64
N ASP A 94 8.37 -6.13 -17.52
CA ASP A 94 8.73 -5.22 -18.61
C ASP A 94 8.69 -3.74 -18.18
N TRP A 95 8.13 -3.45 -16.99
CA TRP A 95 8.10 -2.11 -16.41
C TRP A 95 9.35 -1.84 -15.54
N PRO A 96 9.96 -0.64 -15.62
CA PRO A 96 11.06 -0.28 -14.74
C PRO A 96 10.68 -0.38 -13.26
N ALA A 97 11.45 -1.12 -12.48
CA ALA A 97 11.21 -1.36 -11.07
C ALA A 97 12.49 -1.24 -10.24
N THR A 98 12.34 -0.97 -8.95
CA THR A 98 13.44 -0.96 -7.98
C THR A 98 13.10 -1.79 -6.75
N SER A 99 14.13 -2.29 -6.06
CA SER A 99 13.95 -3.05 -4.82
C SER A 99 13.76 -2.10 -3.64
N VAL A 100 12.60 -2.18 -2.98
CA VAL A 100 12.29 -1.46 -1.75
C VAL A 100 11.99 -2.50 -0.68
N GLN A 101 12.85 -2.58 0.34
CA GLN A 101 12.71 -3.54 1.45
C GLN A 101 12.50 -4.99 0.97
N GLY A 102 13.31 -5.40 -0.02
CA GLY A 102 13.28 -6.75 -0.58
C GLY A 102 12.12 -7.03 -1.54
N ARG A 103 11.29 -6.03 -1.88
CA ARG A 103 10.18 -6.16 -2.83
C ARG A 103 10.45 -5.32 -4.07
N LEU A 104 10.25 -5.89 -5.25
CA LEU A 104 10.25 -5.11 -6.50
C LEU A 104 8.99 -4.22 -6.51
N ARG A 105 9.21 -2.92 -6.72
CA ARG A 105 8.19 -1.88 -6.79
C ARG A 105 8.34 -1.11 -8.09
N PRO A 106 7.25 -0.75 -8.78
CA PRO A 106 7.34 -0.02 -10.02
C PRO A 106 7.88 1.39 -9.77
N LEU A 107 8.71 1.86 -10.70
CA LEU A 107 9.12 3.26 -10.76
C LEU A 107 8.01 4.08 -11.42
N THR A 108 7.86 5.34 -10.99
CA THR A 108 6.96 6.28 -11.67
C THR A 108 7.49 6.56 -13.07
N LEU A 109 6.59 6.67 -14.06
CA LEU A 109 6.95 7.10 -15.41
C LEU A 109 7.35 8.58 -15.40
N GLU A 110 8.58 8.87 -15.79
CA GLU A 110 9.03 10.23 -16.07
C GLU A 110 8.98 10.47 -17.58
N LEU A 111 7.99 11.24 -18.04
CA LEU A 111 7.94 11.71 -19.42
C LEU A 111 8.92 12.88 -19.58
N GLN A 112 9.88 12.72 -20.49
CA GLN A 112 10.83 13.78 -20.88
C GLN A 112 10.18 14.82 -21.80
#